data_AF-A0A954RIX8-F1
#
_entry.id   AF-A0A954RIX8-F1
#
_cell.length_a   1.000
_cell.length_b   1.000
_cell.length_c   1.000
_cell.angle_alpha   90.00
_cell.angle_beta   90.00
_cell.angle_gamma   90.00
#
_symmetry.space_group_name_H-M   'P 1'
#
loop_
_entity.id
_entity.type
_entity.pdbx_description
1 polymer ?
#
loop_
_entity_poly.entity_id
_entity_poly.type
_entity_poly.pdbx_seq_one_letter_code
_entity_poly.pdbx_strand_id
1 'polypeptide(L)'
;CSSEAGKKYVITKISHEAYETMAYESSRGAPPFGYRNEFRAIPDQVAFRPQRITPKPYVRGVQTATVVGPSGEEIYTDEFGRIKAQFHWDREGSKDENSSCWMRVSQIHAGKGFGGIDIPRIGEEVIVSFLEGDPDRPIITGRVYHAENMPPYGLPDKKVISGIKSKTYKGDGYNEYVMDDSPGNELIREHGQFDKDSTIEHDLREHVLNNRSRDVSVDETVTVGKNQSLTVGVNRTIQVGANHSETIAANMTINVGANLVENVAVNYAETVGAAMALTVGGVMTQTIGGAFVMAVGGAVSATVGGTQTTTVQADRKEQVKGKVVESVKGDVTQKIDGKHTEKVKGKYTVKGDASLLLQAADEIVLKTGASSITLKKSGEIKIKGNNITVEATTSLKEKALTIKSEASTSNTVKGTMVTVDAATINNVKGALVKIN
;
A
#
# COMPACT_ATOMS: atom_id res chain seq x y z
N CYS A 1 -56.96 88.10 40.45
CA CYS A 1 -55.61 87.59 40.77
C CYS A 1 -55.28 87.52 42.26
N SER A 2 -56.25 87.46 43.18
CA SER A 2 -55.99 87.31 44.62
C SER A 2 -55.52 85.90 45.01
N SER A 3 -55.87 84.87 44.23
CA SER A 3 -55.48 83.47 44.46
C SER A 3 -54.00 83.16 44.21
N GLU A 4 -53.28 84.04 43.52
CA GLU A 4 -51.87 83.87 43.12
C GLU A 4 -50.92 84.72 43.98
N ALA A 5 -51.45 85.59 44.85
CA ALA A 5 -50.66 86.45 45.72
C ALA A 5 -49.93 85.64 46.80
N GLY A 6 -48.61 85.85 46.96
CA GLY A 6 -47.77 85.18 47.97
C GLY A 6 -47.24 83.79 47.58
N LYS A 7 -47.65 83.23 46.43
CA LYS A 7 -47.11 81.97 45.90
C LYS A 7 -45.74 82.17 45.24
N LYS A 8 -44.91 81.13 45.24
CA LYS A 8 -43.59 81.12 44.58
C LYS A 8 -43.71 80.65 43.13
N TYR A 9 -43.02 81.33 42.22
CA TYR A 9 -42.98 81.00 40.81
C TYR A 9 -41.53 81.03 40.30
N VAL A 10 -41.26 80.22 39.29
CA VAL A 10 -40.01 80.21 38.54
C VAL A 10 -40.24 80.95 37.22
N ILE A 11 -39.47 82.02 36.98
CA ILE A 11 -39.50 82.75 35.71
C ILE A 11 -38.84 81.88 34.63
N THR A 12 -39.57 81.57 33.57
CA THR A 12 -39.13 80.74 32.42
C THR A 12 -38.72 81.56 31.21
N LYS A 13 -39.19 82.81 31.12
CA LYS A 13 -38.74 83.82 30.15
C LYS A 13 -39.00 85.20 30.74
N ILE A 14 -38.07 86.12 30.55
CA ILE A 14 -38.29 87.53 30.82
C ILE A 14 -37.78 88.35 29.62
N SER A 15 -38.56 89.34 29.23
CA SER A 15 -38.22 90.31 28.20
C SER A 15 -38.29 91.68 28.85
N HIS A 16 -37.19 92.43 28.72
CA HIS A 16 -37.03 93.75 29.28
C HIS A 16 -37.08 94.77 28.15
N GLU A 17 -37.84 95.84 28.34
CA GLU A 17 -37.89 96.98 27.46
C GLU A 17 -37.59 98.23 28.29
N ALA A 18 -36.50 98.90 27.96
CA ALA A 18 -36.13 100.17 28.57
C ALA A 18 -35.96 101.20 27.46
N TYR A 19 -36.53 102.38 27.63
CA TYR A 19 -36.28 103.51 26.76
C TYR A 19 -35.85 104.72 27.58
N GLU A 20 -34.77 105.34 27.13
CA GLU A 20 -34.23 106.59 27.66
C GLU A 20 -34.24 107.61 26.54
N THR A 21 -35.00 108.69 26.72
CA THR A 21 -34.99 109.80 25.77
C THR A 21 -33.73 110.63 25.98
N MET A 22 -32.90 110.81 24.94
CA MET A 22 -31.79 111.77 24.98
C MET A 22 -32.35 113.20 25.02
N ALA A 23 -32.65 113.69 26.21
CA ALA A 23 -33.08 115.06 26.42
C ALA A 23 -31.83 115.97 26.41
N TYR A 24 -31.62 116.72 25.32
CA TYR A 24 -30.85 117.96 25.40
C TYR A 24 -31.59 118.90 26.37
N GLU A 25 -30.88 119.43 27.38
CA GLU A 25 -31.37 120.02 28.65
C GLU A 25 -32.31 121.25 28.59
N SER A 26 -33.03 121.51 27.48
CA SER A 26 -33.88 122.70 27.35
C SER A 26 -35.38 122.45 27.13
N SER A 27 -35.87 121.21 27.20
CA SER A 27 -37.31 120.93 27.17
C SER A 27 -37.83 120.42 28.52
N ARG A 28 -38.46 121.32 29.31
CA ARG A 28 -39.33 120.93 30.43
C ARG A 28 -40.55 120.21 29.88
N GLY A 29 -40.53 118.88 29.91
CA GLY A 29 -41.67 118.04 29.51
C GLY A 29 -41.34 116.68 28.88
N ALA A 30 -40.07 116.29 28.72
CA ALA A 30 -39.75 114.94 28.26
C ALA A 30 -40.08 113.89 29.35
N PRO A 31 -40.76 112.76 29.02
CA PRO A 31 -41.11 111.73 30.00
C PRO A 31 -39.83 111.09 30.60
N PRO A 32 -39.83 110.72 31.89
CA PRO A 32 -38.67 110.10 32.54
C PRO A 32 -38.36 108.71 31.96
N PHE A 33 -37.17 108.17 32.25
CA PHE A 33 -36.76 106.80 31.94
C PHE A 33 -37.92 105.82 32.12
N GLY A 34 -38.30 105.15 31.02
CA GLY A 34 -39.39 104.20 31.01
C GLY A 34 -38.85 102.78 30.99
N TYR A 35 -39.23 101.98 31.98
CA TYR A 35 -38.91 100.56 32.01
C TYR A 35 -40.17 99.73 32.15
N ARG A 36 -40.28 98.71 31.31
CA ARG A 36 -41.31 97.67 31.37
C ARG A 36 -40.65 96.31 31.19
N ASN A 37 -41.22 95.31 31.84
CA ASN A 37 -40.93 93.93 31.49
C ASN A 37 -42.21 93.15 31.20
N GLU A 38 -42.04 92.06 30.48
CA GLU A 38 -43.01 90.99 30.35
C GLU A 38 -42.29 89.68 30.71
N PHE A 39 -42.90 88.87 31.56
CA PHE A 39 -42.33 87.58 31.94
C PHE A 39 -43.37 86.46 31.87
N ARG A 40 -42.87 85.25 31.64
CA ARG A 40 -43.61 83.99 31.74
C ARG A 40 -43.07 83.22 32.92
N ALA A 41 -43.93 82.71 33.79
CA ALA A 41 -43.52 81.94 34.95
C ALA A 41 -44.39 80.70 35.13
N ILE A 42 -43.84 79.69 35.80
CA ILE A 42 -44.54 78.47 36.23
C ILE A 42 -44.52 78.39 37.76
N PRO A 43 -45.47 77.69 38.41
CA PRO A 43 -45.41 77.49 39.86
C PRO A 43 -44.12 76.77 40.27
N ASP A 44 -43.53 77.16 41.41
CA ASP A 44 -42.26 76.60 41.94
C ASP A 44 -42.30 75.08 42.15
N GLN A 45 -43.49 74.53 42.45
CA GLN A 45 -43.69 73.09 42.60
C GLN A 45 -43.63 72.31 41.28
N VAL A 46 -43.70 72.99 40.13
CA VAL A 46 -43.63 72.35 38.81
C VAL A 46 -42.17 72.35 38.34
N ALA A 47 -41.57 71.17 38.25
CA ALA A 47 -40.22 71.03 37.75
C ALA A 47 -40.14 71.43 36.26
N PHE A 48 -39.38 72.49 35.96
CA PHE A 48 -39.17 72.93 34.58
C PHE A 48 -38.47 71.85 33.74
N ARG A 49 -38.89 71.72 32.48
CA ARG A 49 -38.22 70.90 31.45
C ARG A 49 -38.09 71.75 30.18
N PRO A 50 -36.88 71.93 29.63
CA PRO A 50 -36.69 72.71 28.41
C PRO A 50 -37.39 72.04 27.22
N GLN A 51 -37.95 72.85 26.32
CA GLN A 51 -38.48 72.35 25.06
C GLN A 51 -37.35 71.87 24.16
N ARG A 52 -37.52 70.72 23.50
CA ARG A 52 -36.56 70.15 22.55
C ARG A 52 -36.69 70.82 21.17
N ILE A 53 -36.26 72.07 21.07
CA ILE A 53 -36.27 72.84 19.81
C ILE A 53 -34.97 72.68 19.00
N THR A 54 -33.87 72.33 19.66
CA THR A 54 -32.59 72.07 18.98
C THR A 54 -32.70 70.79 18.15
N PRO A 55 -32.47 70.84 16.83
CA PRO A 55 -32.49 69.64 15.98
C PRO A 55 -31.45 68.64 16.45
N LYS A 56 -31.81 67.34 16.50
CA LYS A 56 -30.83 66.28 16.76
C LYS A 56 -29.85 66.20 15.58
N PRO A 57 -28.53 66.09 15.81
CA PRO A 57 -27.56 65.79 14.75
C PRO A 57 -27.96 64.53 13.97
N TYR A 58 -27.77 64.55 12.65
CA TYR A 58 -28.21 63.50 11.75
C TYR A 58 -27.14 63.22 10.68
N VAL A 59 -26.72 61.97 10.55
CA VAL A 59 -25.80 61.53 9.49
C VAL A 59 -26.61 61.16 8.26
N ARG A 60 -26.40 61.90 7.17
CA ARG A 60 -27.21 61.75 5.93
C ARG A 60 -26.90 60.51 5.10
N GLY A 61 -25.79 59.83 5.36
CA GLY A 61 -25.34 58.69 4.57
C GLY A 61 -24.34 57.84 5.35
N VAL A 62 -23.59 57.01 4.62
CA VAL A 62 -22.52 56.19 5.18
C VAL A 62 -21.19 56.95 5.17
N GLN A 63 -20.28 56.54 6.05
CA GLN A 63 -18.91 57.06 6.11
C GLN A 63 -17.94 55.89 6.18
N THR A 64 -16.65 56.11 5.90
CA THR A 64 -15.62 55.11 6.21
C THR A 64 -14.90 55.44 7.53
N ALA A 65 -14.33 54.41 8.14
CA ALA A 65 -13.52 54.51 9.36
C ALA A 65 -12.40 53.45 9.32
N THR A 66 -11.33 53.68 10.06
CA THR A 66 -10.22 52.73 10.18
C THR A 66 -10.40 51.89 11.44
N VAL A 67 -10.33 50.57 11.33
CA VAL A 67 -10.42 49.65 12.49
C VAL A 67 -9.22 49.85 13.42
N VAL A 68 -9.47 49.90 14.72
CA VAL A 68 -8.47 50.18 15.76
C VAL A 68 -8.58 49.20 16.92
N GLY A 69 -7.50 49.12 17.71
CA GLY A 69 -7.45 48.28 18.90
C GLY A 69 -6.12 48.47 19.64
N PRO A 70 -5.82 47.62 20.63
CA PRO A 70 -4.61 47.73 21.44
C PRO A 70 -3.34 47.58 20.61
N SER A 71 -2.27 48.24 21.05
CA SER A 71 -0.95 48.12 20.43
C SER A 71 -0.42 46.69 20.47
N GLY A 72 0.19 46.24 19.37
CA GLY A 72 0.72 44.88 19.22
C GLY A 72 -0.32 43.81 18.88
N GLU A 73 -1.59 44.20 18.75
CA GLU A 73 -2.67 43.32 18.35
C GLU A 73 -2.97 43.45 16.84
N GLU A 74 -3.44 42.38 16.21
CA GLU A 74 -3.88 42.40 14.80
C GLU A 74 -5.41 42.34 14.69
N ILE A 75 -6.08 41.68 15.66
CA ILE A 75 -7.54 41.51 15.67
C ILE A 75 -8.06 41.87 17.06
N TYR A 76 -8.95 42.84 17.13
CA TYR A 76 -9.59 43.26 18.39
C TYR A 76 -11.12 43.20 18.27
N THR A 77 -11.70 42.16 18.86
CA THR A 77 -13.14 41.87 18.82
C THR A 77 -13.64 41.37 20.17
N ASP A 78 -14.94 41.49 20.40
CA ASP A 78 -15.63 40.86 21.53
C ASP A 78 -16.44 39.61 21.15
N GLU A 79 -17.17 39.06 22.13
CA GLU A 79 -18.03 37.86 22.00
C GLU A 79 -19.14 37.95 20.95
N PHE A 80 -19.44 39.15 20.45
CA PHE A 80 -20.46 39.38 19.42
C PHE A 80 -19.86 39.65 18.04
N GLY A 81 -18.54 39.55 17.88
CA GLY A 81 -17.87 39.89 16.62
C GLY A 81 -17.88 41.39 16.33
N ARG A 82 -17.99 42.24 17.36
CA ARG A 82 -17.96 43.70 17.21
C ARG A 82 -16.51 44.18 17.14
N ILE A 83 -16.29 45.27 16.41
CA ILE A 83 -14.98 45.94 16.35
C ILE A 83 -15.09 47.38 16.83
N LYS A 84 -13.94 48.02 17.06
CA LYS A 84 -13.82 49.47 17.23
C LYS A 84 -13.14 50.08 16.02
N ALA A 85 -13.54 51.28 15.66
CA ALA A 85 -12.92 52.05 14.57
C ALA A 85 -12.75 53.51 14.98
N GLN A 86 -11.80 54.21 14.37
CA GLN A 86 -11.71 55.67 14.46
C GLN A 86 -12.27 56.30 13.19
N PHE A 87 -13.17 57.27 13.36
CA PHE A 87 -13.71 58.05 12.27
C PHE A 87 -12.72 59.12 11.82
N HIS A 88 -12.73 59.46 10.53
CA HIS A 88 -11.78 60.43 9.96
C HIS A 88 -11.94 61.86 10.48
N TRP A 89 -13.12 62.19 11.02
CA TRP A 89 -13.40 63.49 11.64
C TRP A 89 -13.07 63.53 13.14
N ASP A 90 -12.75 62.39 13.75
CA ASP A 90 -12.36 62.31 15.15
C ASP A 90 -10.90 62.75 15.33
N ARG A 91 -10.74 63.92 15.92
CA ARG A 91 -9.45 64.57 16.20
C ARG A 91 -8.94 64.30 17.62
N GLU A 92 -9.79 63.75 18.49
CA GLU A 92 -9.47 63.50 19.90
C GLU A 92 -9.05 62.05 20.13
N GLY A 93 -9.52 61.11 19.29
CA GLY A 93 -9.13 59.70 19.34
C GLY A 93 -7.65 59.46 19.02
N SER A 94 -7.04 58.52 19.76
CA SER A 94 -5.62 58.18 19.70
C SER A 94 -5.29 57.01 18.77
N LYS A 95 -6.23 56.55 17.95
CA LYS A 95 -6.14 55.35 17.09
C LYS A 95 -5.89 54.06 17.86
N ASP A 96 -6.52 53.97 19.03
CA ASP A 96 -6.39 52.84 19.97
C ASP A 96 -7.77 52.25 20.34
N GLU A 97 -7.79 51.29 21.28
CA GLU A 97 -9.00 50.64 21.77
C GLU A 97 -10.01 51.58 22.45
N ASN A 98 -9.70 52.84 22.69
CA ASN A 98 -10.58 53.81 23.34
C ASN A 98 -11.28 54.75 22.35
N SER A 99 -10.96 54.65 21.05
CA SER A 99 -11.44 55.58 20.02
C SER A 99 -12.97 55.55 19.79
N SER A 100 -13.64 54.43 20.07
CA SER A 100 -15.10 54.33 19.88
C SER A 100 -15.76 53.26 20.75
N CYS A 101 -17.09 53.21 20.68
CA CYS A 101 -17.89 52.11 21.21
C CYS A 101 -17.75 50.85 20.34
N TRP A 102 -18.19 49.70 20.85
CA TRP A 102 -18.26 48.46 20.08
C TRP A 102 -19.33 48.52 18.99
N MET A 103 -18.92 48.34 17.74
CA MET A 103 -19.80 48.38 16.58
C MET A 103 -20.01 46.99 15.99
N ARG A 104 -21.27 46.62 15.77
CA ARG A 104 -21.62 45.36 15.10
C ARG A 104 -21.18 45.38 13.64
N VAL A 105 -20.75 44.22 13.16
CA VAL A 105 -20.29 44.02 11.79
C VAL A 105 -21.29 43.18 11.01
N SER A 106 -21.76 43.71 9.89
CA SER A 106 -22.55 42.95 8.91
C SER A 106 -21.74 41.78 8.37
N GLN A 107 -22.33 40.58 8.39
CA GLN A 107 -21.72 39.34 7.91
C GLN A 107 -22.41 38.87 6.63
N ILE A 108 -21.75 38.02 5.85
CA ILE A 108 -22.31 37.44 4.61
C ILE A 108 -23.52 36.54 4.88
N HIS A 109 -23.56 35.88 6.05
CA HIS A 109 -24.66 35.03 6.51
C HIS A 109 -24.61 34.96 8.05
N ALA A 110 -25.70 35.26 8.74
CA ALA A 110 -25.75 35.25 10.20
C ALA A 110 -27.04 34.59 10.72
N GLY A 111 -26.90 33.40 11.33
CA GLY A 111 -27.97 32.64 11.96
C GLY A 111 -27.69 32.31 13.43
N LYS A 112 -28.62 31.61 14.09
CA LYS A 112 -28.45 31.20 15.49
C LYS A 112 -27.47 30.01 15.57
N GLY A 113 -26.18 30.30 15.70
CA GLY A 113 -25.12 29.29 15.83
C GLY A 113 -24.56 28.75 14.51
N PHE A 114 -24.88 29.40 13.38
CA PHE A 114 -24.35 29.07 12.05
C PHE A 114 -24.24 30.35 11.21
N GLY A 115 -23.38 30.35 10.18
CA GLY A 115 -23.19 31.51 9.31
C GLY A 115 -21.76 31.63 8.79
N GLY A 116 -21.45 32.77 8.19
CA GLY A 116 -20.09 33.18 7.86
C GLY A 116 -19.60 34.20 8.88
N ILE A 117 -18.33 34.11 9.26
CA ILE A 117 -17.67 35.09 10.13
C ILE A 117 -16.36 35.51 9.50
N ASP A 118 -16.24 36.80 9.27
CA ASP A 118 -15.00 37.47 8.92
C ASP A 118 -14.93 38.70 9.82
N ILE A 119 -13.84 38.86 10.57
CA ILE A 119 -13.67 39.96 11.53
C ILE A 119 -12.69 40.97 10.93
N PRO A 120 -13.08 42.25 10.74
CA PRO A 120 -12.17 43.27 10.27
C PRO A 120 -10.93 43.38 11.17
N ARG A 121 -9.75 43.43 10.57
CA ARG A 121 -8.47 43.55 11.31
C ARG A 121 -8.11 45.01 11.55
N ILE A 122 -7.29 45.24 12.58
CA ILE A 122 -6.76 46.58 12.88
C ILE A 122 -6.02 47.13 11.65
N GLY A 123 -6.34 48.37 11.27
CA GLY A 123 -5.81 49.02 10.06
C GLY A 123 -6.66 48.83 8.80
N GLU A 124 -7.63 47.93 8.78
CA GLU A 124 -8.57 47.81 7.64
C GLU A 124 -9.58 48.96 7.60
N GLU A 125 -10.04 49.30 6.40
CA GLU A 125 -11.07 50.33 6.19
C GLU A 125 -12.47 49.72 6.07
N VAL A 126 -13.39 50.23 6.89
CA VAL A 126 -14.78 49.74 6.98
C VAL A 126 -15.78 50.83 6.65
N ILE A 127 -16.91 50.44 6.05
CA ILE A 127 -18.06 51.32 5.80
C ILE A 127 -18.96 51.29 7.04
N VAL A 128 -19.19 52.44 7.64
CA VAL A 128 -20.06 52.65 8.81
C VAL A 128 -21.37 53.29 8.38
N SER A 129 -22.48 52.62 8.68
CA SER A 129 -23.83 53.15 8.63
C SER A 129 -24.31 53.57 10.02
N PHE A 130 -25.32 54.41 10.09
CA PHE A 130 -25.90 54.91 11.35
C PHE A 130 -27.39 54.59 11.38
N LEU A 131 -27.83 53.82 12.38
CA LEU A 131 -29.22 53.37 12.48
C LEU A 131 -30.15 54.59 12.65
N GLU A 132 -31.13 54.73 11.77
CA GLU A 132 -32.01 55.93 11.70
C GLU A 132 -31.23 57.25 11.53
N GLY A 133 -30.02 57.20 10.95
CA GLY A 133 -29.13 58.36 10.80
C GLY A 133 -28.57 58.91 12.11
N ASP A 134 -28.72 58.19 13.23
CA ASP A 134 -28.28 58.60 14.56
C ASP A 134 -26.76 58.41 14.74
N PRO A 135 -25.96 59.48 14.91
CA PRO A 135 -24.51 59.37 15.11
C PRO A 135 -24.12 58.46 16.29
N ASP A 136 -25.01 58.32 17.27
CA ASP A 136 -24.77 57.52 18.48
C ASP A 136 -25.03 56.01 18.26
N ARG A 137 -25.48 55.60 17.06
CA ARG A 137 -25.86 54.21 16.76
C ARG A 137 -25.17 53.67 15.49
N PRO A 138 -23.82 53.62 15.48
CA PRO A 138 -23.07 53.11 14.33
C PRO A 138 -23.17 51.59 14.17
N ILE A 139 -23.09 51.13 12.93
CA ILE A 139 -23.03 49.72 12.53
C ILE A 139 -22.17 49.58 11.27
N ILE A 140 -21.27 48.61 11.25
CA ILE A 140 -20.41 48.35 10.08
C ILE A 140 -21.18 47.54 9.04
N THR A 141 -21.22 48.04 7.80
CA THR A 141 -22.02 47.49 6.70
C THR A 141 -21.21 47.03 5.49
N GLY A 142 -19.90 47.28 5.48
CA GLY A 142 -19.05 46.87 4.37
C GLY A 142 -17.57 47.12 4.64
N ARG A 143 -16.74 46.74 3.67
CA ARG A 143 -15.29 46.92 3.68
C ARG A 143 -14.83 47.39 2.31
N VAL A 144 -13.72 48.11 2.27
CA VAL A 144 -13.16 48.61 1.02
C VAL A 144 -11.65 48.46 1.03
N TYR A 145 -11.09 48.14 -0.14
CA TYR A 145 -9.66 48.23 -0.38
C TYR A 145 -9.27 49.68 -0.71
N HIS A 146 -8.03 50.04 -0.43
CA HIS A 146 -7.43 51.34 -0.76
C HIS A 146 -5.94 51.18 -1.06
N ALA A 147 -5.20 52.27 -1.27
CA ALA A 147 -3.82 52.22 -1.73
C ALA A 147 -2.84 51.49 -0.80
N GLU A 148 -3.11 51.43 0.51
CA GLU A 148 -2.27 50.69 1.48
C GLU A 148 -2.79 49.27 1.70
N ASN A 149 -4.11 49.08 1.66
CA ASN A 149 -4.76 47.77 1.70
C ASN A 149 -5.28 47.40 0.31
N MET A 150 -4.38 46.90 -0.55
CA MET A 150 -4.71 46.56 -1.93
C MET A 150 -5.48 45.23 -2.03
N PRO A 151 -6.30 45.04 -3.08
CA PRO A 151 -6.92 43.75 -3.37
C PRO A 151 -5.86 42.62 -3.49
N PRO A 152 -6.20 41.36 -3.13
CA PRO A 152 -5.24 40.25 -3.08
C PRO A 152 -4.75 39.80 -4.46
N TYR A 153 -5.42 40.23 -5.53
CA TYR A 153 -5.12 39.89 -6.91
C TYR A 153 -4.69 41.14 -7.67
N GLY A 154 -3.70 41.00 -8.55
CA GLY A 154 -3.14 42.10 -9.35
C GLY A 154 -4.13 42.67 -10.36
N LEU A 155 -5.00 43.56 -9.90
CA LEU A 155 -5.96 44.29 -10.72
C LEU A 155 -5.29 45.50 -11.41
N PRO A 156 -5.73 45.88 -12.63
CA PRO A 156 -6.88 45.36 -13.37
C PRO A 156 -6.61 44.07 -14.18
N ASP A 157 -5.37 43.60 -14.25
CA ASP A 157 -4.97 42.50 -15.13
C ASP A 157 -5.66 41.18 -14.75
N LYS A 158 -5.79 40.89 -13.45
CA LYS A 158 -6.44 39.69 -12.89
C LYS A 158 -7.93 39.85 -12.61
N LYS A 159 -8.64 40.64 -13.43
CA LYS A 159 -10.09 40.92 -13.26
C LYS A 159 -11.02 39.70 -13.36
N VAL A 160 -10.53 38.58 -13.90
CA VAL A 160 -11.25 37.31 -14.05
C VAL A 160 -11.05 36.36 -12.86
N ILE A 161 -10.28 36.78 -11.86
CA ILE A 161 -10.01 35.97 -10.66
C ILE A 161 -10.92 36.46 -9.53
N SER A 162 -11.58 35.50 -8.87
CA SER A 162 -12.42 35.75 -7.70
C SER A 162 -12.13 34.71 -6.61
N GLY A 163 -12.28 35.08 -5.34
CA GLY A 163 -11.96 34.15 -4.25
C GLY A 163 -11.95 34.79 -2.88
N ILE A 164 -11.63 33.98 -1.88
CA ILE A 164 -11.45 34.39 -0.49
C ILE A 164 -10.04 33.94 -0.07
N LYS A 165 -9.20 34.91 0.30
CA LYS A 165 -7.84 34.70 0.77
C LYS A 165 -7.71 35.24 2.19
N SER A 166 -7.31 34.38 3.12
CA SER A 166 -7.06 34.77 4.50
C SER A 166 -5.61 35.23 4.71
N LYS A 167 -5.25 35.53 5.96
CA LYS A 167 -3.87 35.76 6.39
C LYS A 167 -3.68 35.08 7.74
N THR A 168 -2.55 34.41 7.95
CA THR A 168 -2.18 33.86 9.25
C THR A 168 -2.13 34.98 10.28
N TYR A 169 -2.77 34.74 11.43
CA TYR A 169 -2.75 35.69 12.54
C TYR A 169 -1.33 35.85 13.06
N LYS A 170 -0.84 37.09 13.11
CA LYS A 170 0.54 37.44 13.51
C LYS A 170 1.61 36.68 12.73
N GLY A 171 1.38 36.42 11.44
CA GLY A 171 2.35 35.77 10.54
C GLY A 171 2.04 36.00 9.05
N ASP A 172 2.84 35.37 8.18
CA ASP A 172 2.89 35.72 6.74
C ASP A 172 2.14 34.75 5.79
N GLY A 173 1.66 33.61 6.29
CA GLY A 173 0.97 32.62 5.45
C GLY A 173 -0.51 32.93 5.20
N TYR A 174 -1.20 32.06 4.45
CA TYR A 174 -2.63 32.22 4.13
C TYR A 174 -3.32 30.89 3.79
N ASN A 175 -4.64 30.85 3.99
CA ASN A 175 -5.52 29.86 3.35
C ASN A 175 -6.29 30.53 2.21
N GLU A 176 -6.63 29.80 1.17
CA GLU A 176 -7.31 30.36 0.01
C GLU A 176 -8.23 29.37 -0.70
N TYR A 177 -9.37 29.88 -1.14
CA TYR A 177 -10.21 29.27 -2.17
C TYR A 177 -10.39 30.29 -3.29
N VAL A 178 -9.96 29.95 -4.50
CA VAL A 178 -9.92 30.87 -5.64
C VAL A 178 -10.41 30.20 -6.92
N MET A 179 -11.17 30.97 -7.71
CA MET A 179 -11.66 30.65 -9.04
C MET A 179 -11.01 31.58 -10.06
N ASP A 180 -10.45 31.03 -11.13
CA ASP A 180 -9.96 31.77 -12.30
C ASP A 180 -10.87 31.44 -13.49
N ASP A 181 -11.55 32.46 -14.02
CA ASP A 181 -12.47 32.34 -15.17
C ASP A 181 -11.79 32.69 -16.51
N SER A 182 -10.46 32.61 -16.58
CA SER A 182 -9.71 32.78 -17.83
C SER A 182 -10.11 31.72 -18.86
N PRO A 183 -10.62 32.10 -20.06
CA PRO A 183 -11.11 31.14 -21.05
C PRO A 183 -10.07 30.09 -21.45
N GLY A 184 -10.44 28.81 -21.34
CA GLY A 184 -9.56 27.67 -21.65
C GLY A 184 -8.47 27.39 -20.61
N ASN A 185 -8.45 28.13 -19.51
CA ASN A 185 -7.55 27.95 -18.38
C ASN A 185 -8.32 28.06 -17.05
N GLU A 186 -9.61 27.75 -17.07
CA GLU A 186 -10.47 27.84 -15.91
C GLU A 186 -9.94 26.95 -14.77
N LEU A 187 -9.91 27.50 -13.56
CA LEU A 187 -9.28 26.84 -12.41
C LEU A 187 -10.10 27.07 -11.14
N ILE A 188 -10.23 26.01 -10.36
CA ILE A 188 -10.53 26.10 -8.93
C ILE A 188 -9.29 25.65 -8.18
N ARG A 189 -8.78 26.48 -7.28
CA ARG A 189 -7.64 26.13 -6.42
C ARG A 189 -7.99 26.30 -4.95
N GLU A 190 -7.66 25.27 -4.19
CA GLU A 190 -7.73 25.23 -2.75
C GLU A 190 -6.29 25.20 -2.20
N HIS A 191 -6.00 26.08 -1.25
CA HIS A 191 -4.70 26.14 -0.56
C HIS A 191 -4.93 26.13 0.95
N GLY A 192 -4.45 25.08 1.61
CA GLY A 192 -4.32 25.02 3.06
C GLY A 192 -2.86 25.25 3.45
N GLN A 193 -2.60 26.20 4.34
CA GLN A 193 -1.23 26.46 4.82
C GLN A 193 -0.69 25.34 5.72
N PHE A 194 -1.59 24.62 6.40
CA PHE A 194 -1.25 23.58 7.36
C PHE A 194 -2.09 22.34 7.06
N ASP A 195 -3.10 22.05 7.88
CA ASP A 195 -3.98 20.91 7.66
C ASP A 195 -5.20 21.26 6.80
N LYS A 196 -5.61 20.32 5.95
CA LYS A 196 -6.93 20.30 5.31
C LYS A 196 -7.66 19.02 5.75
N ASP A 197 -8.76 19.19 6.46
CA ASP A 197 -9.65 18.11 6.84
C ASP A 197 -10.97 18.18 6.05
N SER A 198 -11.53 17.03 5.70
CA SER A 198 -12.76 16.92 4.91
C SER A 198 -13.57 15.71 5.34
N THR A 199 -14.80 15.95 5.80
CA THR A 199 -15.74 14.91 6.23
C THR A 199 -16.97 14.93 5.34
N ILE A 200 -17.30 13.76 4.75
CA ILE A 200 -18.52 13.55 3.96
C ILE A 200 -19.31 12.45 4.67
N GLU A 201 -20.49 12.77 5.19
CA GLU A 201 -21.30 11.84 5.99
C GLU A 201 -22.01 10.75 5.16
N HIS A 202 -22.07 10.91 3.83
CA HIS A 202 -22.74 9.97 2.95
C HIS A 202 -21.86 9.61 1.73
N ASP A 203 -22.08 10.24 0.58
CA ASP A 203 -21.38 9.88 -0.67
C ASP A 203 -20.46 11.01 -1.15
N LEU A 204 -19.21 10.66 -1.50
CA LEU A 204 -18.34 11.49 -2.33
C LEU A 204 -18.32 10.94 -3.75
N ARG A 205 -18.61 11.78 -4.74
CA ARG A 205 -18.49 11.46 -6.17
C ARG A 205 -17.49 12.40 -6.82
N GLU A 206 -16.51 11.83 -7.50
CA GLU A 206 -15.47 12.56 -8.21
C GLU A 206 -15.42 12.07 -9.67
N HIS A 207 -15.57 13.00 -10.62
CA HIS A 207 -15.54 12.71 -12.05
C HIS A 207 -14.44 13.53 -12.71
N VAL A 208 -13.35 12.85 -13.11
CA VAL A 208 -12.23 13.47 -13.81
C VAL A 208 -12.27 13.02 -15.27
N LEU A 209 -12.51 13.94 -16.19
CA LEU A 209 -12.70 13.64 -17.62
C LEU A 209 -11.40 13.51 -18.41
N ASN A 210 -10.29 13.97 -17.83
CA ASN A 210 -8.96 13.88 -18.42
C ASN A 210 -8.02 13.16 -17.45
N ASN A 211 -7.10 13.88 -16.82
CA ASN A 211 -6.06 13.29 -15.98
C ASN A 211 -6.22 13.65 -14.50
N ARG A 212 -5.87 12.71 -13.62
CA ARG A 212 -5.70 12.93 -12.18
C ARG A 212 -4.24 12.66 -11.81
N SER A 213 -3.61 13.59 -11.09
CA SER A 213 -2.31 13.41 -10.46
C SER A 213 -2.45 13.53 -8.95
N ARG A 214 -1.67 12.73 -8.20
CA ARG A 214 -1.61 12.77 -6.74
C ARG A 214 -0.17 12.52 -6.30
N ASP A 215 0.33 13.41 -5.45
CA ASP A 215 1.66 13.33 -4.86
C ASP A 215 1.56 13.44 -3.34
N VAL A 216 2.22 12.54 -2.63
CA VAL A 216 2.25 12.45 -1.17
C VAL A 216 3.70 12.21 -0.76
N SER A 217 4.32 13.19 -0.13
CA SER A 217 5.78 13.17 0.10
C SER A 217 6.23 12.31 1.28
N VAL A 218 5.31 11.96 2.20
CA VAL A 218 5.62 11.20 3.41
C VAL A 218 4.84 9.90 3.42
N ASP A 219 3.62 9.89 3.96
CA ASP A 219 2.83 8.69 4.16
C ASP A 219 1.40 8.84 3.64
N GLU A 220 0.86 7.78 3.04
CA GLU A 220 -0.55 7.65 2.69
C GLU A 220 -1.14 6.43 3.40
N THR A 221 -2.26 6.61 4.09
CA THR A 221 -3.06 5.51 4.64
C THR A 221 -4.46 5.53 4.04
N VAL A 222 -4.91 4.38 3.53
CA VAL A 222 -6.25 4.21 2.96
C VAL A 222 -6.94 3.06 3.65
N THR A 223 -8.09 3.34 4.29
CA THR A 223 -8.93 2.32 4.93
C THR A 223 -10.26 2.25 4.19
N VAL A 224 -10.59 1.09 3.65
CA VAL A 224 -11.88 0.81 2.99
C VAL A 224 -12.64 -0.20 3.84
N GLY A 225 -13.75 0.21 4.45
CA GLY A 225 -14.48 -0.64 5.40
C GLY A 225 -15.25 -1.83 4.79
N LYS A 226 -15.43 -1.85 3.46
CA LYS A 226 -16.08 -2.95 2.73
C LYS A 226 -15.27 -3.33 1.48
N ASN A 227 -15.69 -2.86 0.31
CA ASN A 227 -15.14 -3.31 -0.98
C ASN A 227 -14.39 -2.17 -1.67
N GLN A 228 -13.23 -2.49 -2.24
CA GLN A 228 -12.53 -1.64 -3.21
C GLN A 228 -12.55 -2.35 -4.56
N SER A 229 -13.00 -1.65 -5.60
CA SER A 229 -12.96 -2.14 -6.99
C SER A 229 -12.08 -1.22 -7.81
N LEU A 230 -11.18 -1.81 -8.61
CA LEU A 230 -10.28 -1.09 -9.50
C LEU A 230 -10.31 -1.72 -10.89
N THR A 231 -10.57 -0.90 -11.90
CA THR A 231 -10.50 -1.30 -13.31
C THR A 231 -9.51 -0.40 -14.03
N VAL A 232 -8.54 -0.99 -14.72
CA VAL A 232 -7.52 -0.28 -15.50
C VAL A 232 -7.60 -0.79 -16.94
N GLY A 233 -7.89 0.10 -17.89
CA GLY A 233 -8.20 -0.29 -19.27
C GLY A 233 -6.99 -0.65 -20.13
N VAL A 234 -5.80 -0.16 -19.78
CA VAL A 234 -4.57 -0.39 -20.56
C VAL A 234 -3.46 -0.96 -19.68
N ASN A 235 -2.76 -0.13 -18.90
CA ASN A 235 -1.59 -0.54 -18.12
C ASN A 235 -1.67 -0.07 -16.67
N ARG A 236 -1.25 -0.94 -15.74
CA ARG A 236 -0.97 -0.61 -14.34
C ARG A 236 0.48 -0.96 -14.03
N THR A 237 1.24 0.02 -13.57
CA THR A 237 2.63 -0.17 -13.10
C THR A 237 2.68 0.06 -11.60
N ILE A 238 3.38 -0.81 -10.87
CA ILE A 238 3.60 -0.69 -9.42
C ILE A 238 5.11 -0.80 -9.18
N GLN A 239 5.68 0.20 -8.50
CA GLN A 239 7.08 0.19 -8.07
C GLN A 239 7.12 0.35 -6.56
N VAL A 240 7.77 -0.59 -5.87
CA VAL A 240 7.92 -0.59 -4.41
C VAL A 240 9.40 -0.61 -4.08
N GLY A 241 9.87 0.38 -3.31
CA GLY A 241 11.31 0.56 -3.04
C GLY A 241 11.88 -0.40 -1.99
N ALA A 242 11.04 -0.91 -1.08
CA ALA A 242 11.45 -1.81 0.00
C ALA A 242 10.60 -3.08 0.01
N ASN A 243 9.48 -3.08 0.72
CA ASN A 243 8.68 -4.29 0.95
C ASN A 243 7.24 -4.12 0.43
N HIS A 244 6.74 -5.14 -0.28
CA HIS A 244 5.32 -5.31 -0.57
C HIS A 244 4.80 -6.51 0.22
N SER A 245 3.75 -6.32 1.01
CA SER A 245 3.12 -7.37 1.80
C SER A 245 1.63 -7.41 1.49
N GLU A 246 1.12 -8.60 1.19
CA GLU A 246 -0.29 -8.84 0.91
C GLU A 246 -0.76 -10.04 1.74
N THR A 247 -1.92 -9.91 2.38
CA THR A 247 -2.55 -11.00 3.16
C THR A 247 -3.94 -11.23 2.63
N ILE A 248 -4.18 -12.42 2.08
CA ILE A 248 -5.46 -12.83 1.51
C ILE A 248 -6.06 -13.93 2.39
N ALA A 249 -7.15 -13.62 3.09
CA ALA A 249 -7.75 -14.54 4.06
C ALA A 249 -8.53 -15.71 3.41
N ALA A 250 -9.06 -15.50 2.21
CA ALA A 250 -9.87 -16.49 1.50
C ALA A 250 -9.18 -16.96 0.21
N ASN A 251 -9.40 -16.25 -0.90
CA ASN A 251 -8.93 -16.69 -2.21
C ASN A 251 -8.23 -15.56 -2.96
N MET A 252 -7.11 -15.89 -3.61
CA MET A 252 -6.47 -15.07 -4.64
C MET A 252 -6.66 -15.76 -5.99
N THR A 253 -7.00 -15.00 -7.03
CA THR A 253 -7.11 -15.52 -8.40
C THR A 253 -6.36 -14.60 -9.34
N ILE A 254 -5.42 -15.16 -10.09
CA ILE A 254 -4.59 -14.43 -11.06
C ILE A 254 -4.82 -15.08 -12.43
N ASN A 255 -5.35 -14.31 -13.37
CA ASN A 255 -5.51 -14.74 -14.77
C ASN A 255 -4.56 -13.92 -15.64
N VAL A 256 -3.58 -14.59 -16.25
CA VAL A 256 -2.58 -13.94 -17.13
C VAL A 256 -2.79 -14.45 -18.55
N GLY A 257 -3.10 -13.53 -19.48
CA GLY A 257 -3.43 -13.89 -20.86
C GLY A 257 -2.23 -14.21 -21.76
N ALA A 258 -1.02 -13.80 -21.36
CA ALA A 258 0.21 -14.03 -22.12
C ALA A 258 1.31 -14.61 -21.22
N ASN A 259 2.13 -13.75 -20.61
CA ASN A 259 3.33 -14.17 -19.86
C ASN A 259 3.28 -13.70 -18.41
N LEU A 260 3.62 -14.60 -17.49
CA LEU A 260 3.98 -14.28 -16.11
C LEU A 260 5.50 -14.50 -15.95
N VAL A 261 6.22 -13.49 -15.48
CA VAL A 261 7.66 -13.57 -15.25
C VAL A 261 7.95 -13.18 -13.81
N GLU A 262 8.60 -14.08 -13.08
CA GLU A 262 9.02 -13.87 -11.70
C GLU A 262 10.55 -14.00 -11.63
N ASN A 263 11.23 -12.94 -11.17
CA ASN A 263 12.67 -12.94 -10.96
C ASN A 263 12.94 -12.79 -9.46
N VAL A 264 13.49 -13.83 -8.84
CA VAL A 264 13.76 -13.85 -7.40
C VAL A 264 15.26 -14.05 -7.16
N ALA A 265 15.91 -13.04 -6.60
CA ALA A 265 17.37 -13.01 -6.48
C ALA A 265 17.94 -13.91 -5.38
N VAL A 266 17.18 -14.12 -4.30
CA VAL A 266 17.68 -14.81 -3.10
C VAL A 266 16.92 -16.11 -2.84
N ASN A 267 15.62 -16.04 -2.57
CA ASN A 267 14.85 -17.21 -2.16
C ASN A 267 13.40 -17.13 -2.64
N TYR A 268 12.95 -18.16 -3.36
CA TYR A 268 11.55 -18.42 -3.65
C TYR A 268 11.09 -19.59 -2.77
N ALA A 269 10.05 -19.38 -1.96
CA ALA A 269 9.49 -20.40 -1.09
C ALA A 269 7.98 -20.48 -1.29
N GLU A 270 7.50 -21.67 -1.65
CA GLU A 270 6.09 -21.98 -1.81
C GLU A 270 5.74 -23.13 -0.86
N THR A 271 4.69 -22.95 -0.05
CA THR A 271 4.18 -23.98 0.86
C THR A 271 2.71 -24.19 0.58
N VAL A 272 2.34 -25.41 0.18
CA VAL A 272 0.96 -25.77 -0.16
C VAL A 272 0.44 -26.77 0.86
N GLY A 273 -0.60 -26.40 1.61
CA GLY A 273 -1.09 -27.20 2.74
C GLY A 273 -1.90 -28.45 2.35
N ALA A 274 -2.47 -28.48 1.14
CA ALA A 274 -3.33 -29.56 0.69
C ALA A 274 -2.84 -30.19 -0.63
N ALA A 275 -3.05 -29.51 -1.76
CA ALA A 275 -2.72 -30.03 -3.08
C ALA A 275 -2.19 -28.94 -3.99
N MET A 276 -1.11 -29.26 -4.72
CA MET A 276 -0.57 -28.46 -5.81
C MET A 276 -0.80 -29.21 -7.12
N ALA A 277 -1.36 -28.53 -8.13
CA ALA A 277 -1.53 -29.09 -9.46
C ALA A 277 -0.84 -28.18 -10.47
N LEU A 278 0.16 -28.71 -11.18
CA LEU A 278 0.87 -28.01 -12.25
C LEU A 278 0.63 -28.75 -13.57
N THR A 279 -0.01 -28.07 -14.52
CA THR A 279 -0.20 -28.57 -15.88
C THR A 279 0.58 -27.72 -16.85
N VAL A 280 1.51 -28.32 -17.58
CA VAL A 280 2.32 -27.64 -18.60
C VAL A 280 1.98 -28.25 -19.95
N GLY A 281 1.38 -27.47 -20.86
CA GLY A 281 1.01 -27.93 -22.20
C GLY A 281 2.20 -28.04 -23.16
N GLY A 282 3.31 -27.36 -22.84
CA GLY A 282 4.57 -27.39 -23.59
C GLY A 282 5.69 -28.08 -22.82
N VAL A 283 6.89 -27.49 -22.88
CA VAL A 283 8.08 -28.01 -22.18
C VAL A 283 8.18 -27.38 -20.79
N MET A 284 8.44 -28.21 -19.78
CA MET A 284 8.89 -27.76 -18.46
C MET A 284 10.40 -27.98 -18.35
N THR A 285 11.16 -26.90 -18.18
CA THR A 285 12.61 -26.96 -17.97
C THR A 285 12.93 -26.57 -16.53
N GLN A 286 13.70 -27.41 -15.83
CA GLN A 286 14.24 -27.10 -14.52
C GLN A 286 15.77 -27.24 -14.58
N THR A 287 16.48 -26.15 -14.30
CA THR A 287 17.94 -26.13 -14.23
C THR A 287 18.36 -25.76 -12.82
N ILE A 288 19.00 -26.70 -12.13
CA ILE A 288 19.44 -26.53 -10.74
C ILE A 288 20.95 -26.50 -10.73
N GLY A 289 21.53 -25.36 -10.32
CA GLY A 289 22.99 -25.22 -10.22
C GLY A 289 23.59 -25.91 -8.99
N GLY A 290 22.76 -26.19 -7.98
CA GLY A 290 23.14 -26.88 -6.74
C GLY A 290 22.50 -28.26 -6.61
N ALA A 291 22.09 -28.62 -5.40
CA ALA A 291 21.39 -29.88 -5.13
C ALA A 291 19.89 -29.77 -5.40
N PHE A 292 19.32 -30.79 -6.03
CA PHE A 292 17.88 -31.01 -6.09
C PHE A 292 17.51 -32.13 -5.11
N VAL A 293 16.72 -31.81 -4.08
CA VAL A 293 16.29 -32.76 -3.05
C VAL A 293 14.79 -32.94 -3.14
N MET A 294 14.36 -34.18 -3.42
CA MET A 294 12.95 -34.55 -3.47
C MET A 294 12.68 -35.62 -2.40
N ALA A 295 11.89 -35.27 -1.40
CA ALA A 295 11.44 -36.18 -0.35
C ALA A 295 9.92 -36.38 -0.47
N VAL A 296 9.49 -37.63 -0.64
CA VAL A 296 8.08 -37.97 -0.81
C VAL A 296 7.69 -38.99 0.24
N GLY A 297 6.71 -38.65 1.08
CA GLY A 297 6.21 -39.56 2.13
C GLY A 297 5.27 -40.65 1.61
N GLY A 298 4.66 -40.41 0.44
CA GLY A 298 3.78 -41.36 -0.25
C GLY A 298 4.44 -42.03 -1.46
N ALA A 299 3.63 -42.36 -2.46
CA ALA A 299 4.11 -42.92 -3.71
C ALA A 299 4.60 -41.84 -4.67
N VAL A 300 5.66 -42.15 -5.41
CA VAL A 300 6.03 -41.44 -6.63
C VAL A 300 5.60 -42.29 -7.81
N SER A 301 4.78 -41.73 -8.70
CA SER A 301 4.39 -42.37 -9.96
C SER A 301 4.81 -41.47 -11.12
N ALA A 302 5.56 -42.03 -12.06
CA ALA A 302 6.00 -41.35 -13.25
C ALA A 302 5.62 -42.20 -14.46
N THR A 303 4.89 -41.62 -15.41
CA THR A 303 4.59 -42.23 -16.70
C THR A 303 5.29 -41.41 -17.77
N VAL A 304 6.23 -42.01 -18.48
CA VAL A 304 6.95 -41.36 -19.58
C VAL A 304 6.46 -42.00 -20.88
N GLY A 305 5.71 -41.26 -21.69
CA GLY A 305 5.19 -41.76 -22.97
C GLY A 305 6.25 -41.88 -24.06
N GLY A 306 7.37 -41.16 -23.90
CA GLY A 306 8.53 -41.20 -24.80
C GLY A 306 9.77 -41.78 -24.14
N THR A 307 10.94 -41.36 -24.62
CA THR A 307 12.24 -41.80 -24.07
C THR A 307 12.52 -41.13 -22.72
N GLN A 308 12.88 -41.93 -21.73
CA GLN A 308 13.51 -41.45 -20.50
C GLN A 308 15.02 -41.65 -20.59
N THR A 309 15.78 -40.56 -20.58
CA THR A 309 17.25 -40.59 -20.54
C THR A 309 17.73 -40.13 -19.18
N THR A 310 18.55 -40.95 -18.52
CA THR A 310 19.18 -40.60 -17.24
C THR A 310 20.69 -40.71 -17.39
N THR A 311 21.38 -39.58 -17.26
CA THR A 311 22.85 -39.53 -17.28
C THR A 311 23.34 -39.15 -15.89
N VAL A 312 24.14 -40.02 -15.27
CA VAL A 312 24.78 -39.77 -13.97
C VAL A 312 26.29 -39.72 -14.20
N GLN A 313 26.91 -38.57 -13.94
CA GLN A 313 28.35 -38.37 -14.19
C GLN A 313 29.24 -38.91 -13.06
N ALA A 314 28.65 -39.17 -11.88
CA ALA A 314 29.31 -39.71 -10.71
C ALA A 314 28.59 -40.99 -10.24
N ASP A 315 28.42 -41.15 -8.93
CA ASP A 315 27.79 -42.33 -8.37
C ASP A 315 26.25 -42.30 -8.48
N ARG A 316 25.68 -43.43 -8.91
CA ARG A 316 24.26 -43.75 -8.69
C ARG A 316 24.16 -44.78 -7.55
N LYS A 317 23.58 -44.37 -6.42
CA LYS A 317 23.29 -45.27 -5.29
C LYS A 317 21.79 -45.51 -5.21
N GLU A 318 21.39 -46.77 -5.28
CA GLU A 318 20.00 -47.19 -5.18
C GLU A 318 19.85 -48.19 -4.03
N GLN A 319 18.91 -47.94 -3.13
CA GLN A 319 18.60 -48.81 -2.02
C GLN A 319 17.09 -49.05 -1.96
N VAL A 320 16.69 -50.30 -2.14
CA VAL A 320 15.28 -50.70 -2.08
C VAL A 320 15.11 -51.68 -0.92
N LYS A 321 14.31 -51.29 0.07
CA LYS A 321 13.94 -52.18 1.20
C LYS A 321 12.87 -53.21 0.81
N GLY A 322 12.01 -52.82 -0.14
CA GLY A 322 10.93 -53.64 -0.66
C GLY A 322 11.36 -54.50 -1.85
N LYS A 323 10.40 -54.74 -2.74
CA LYS A 323 10.58 -55.52 -3.97
C LYS A 323 10.94 -54.61 -5.13
N VAL A 324 11.92 -55.02 -5.94
CA VAL A 324 12.12 -54.48 -7.29
C VAL A 324 11.42 -55.42 -8.28
N VAL A 325 10.62 -54.86 -9.19
CA VAL A 325 10.04 -55.57 -10.33
C VAL A 325 10.44 -54.83 -11.59
N GLU A 326 11.21 -55.49 -12.44
CA GLU A 326 11.59 -54.98 -13.75
C GLU A 326 10.95 -55.90 -14.80
N SER A 327 10.20 -55.31 -15.73
CA SER A 327 9.58 -56.02 -16.84
C SER A 327 9.84 -55.24 -18.11
N VAL A 328 10.60 -55.84 -19.03
CA VAL A 328 11.00 -55.23 -20.29
C VAL A 328 10.51 -56.12 -21.42
N LYS A 329 9.77 -55.53 -22.37
CA LYS A 329 9.27 -56.26 -23.55
C LYS A 329 10.32 -56.40 -24.65
N GLY A 330 11.22 -55.42 -24.74
CA GLY A 330 12.36 -55.44 -25.64
C GLY A 330 13.63 -55.94 -24.96
N ASP A 331 14.77 -55.49 -25.45
CA ASP A 331 16.06 -55.93 -24.96
C ASP A 331 16.51 -55.16 -23.72
N VAL A 332 17.15 -55.88 -22.80
CA VAL A 332 17.96 -55.28 -21.73
C VAL A 332 19.42 -55.45 -22.12
N THR A 333 20.09 -54.34 -22.43
CA THR A 333 21.54 -54.33 -22.68
C THR A 333 22.26 -53.71 -21.49
N GLN A 334 23.16 -54.47 -20.87
CA GLN A 334 24.04 -53.98 -19.81
C GLN A 334 25.49 -54.05 -20.26
N LYS A 335 26.13 -52.88 -20.40
CA LYS A 335 27.57 -52.77 -20.61
C LYS A 335 28.23 -52.31 -19.32
N ILE A 336 29.11 -53.13 -18.77
CA ILE A 336 29.88 -52.82 -17.57
C ILE A 336 31.36 -52.94 -17.94
N ASP A 337 32.04 -51.80 -18.07
CA ASP A 337 33.49 -51.78 -18.35
C ASP A 337 34.33 -52.17 -17.12
N GLY A 338 33.75 -52.03 -15.92
CA GLY A 338 34.36 -52.42 -14.64
C GLY A 338 33.95 -53.81 -14.16
N LYS A 339 34.05 -54.02 -12.84
CA LYS A 339 33.64 -55.27 -12.19
C LYS A 339 32.12 -55.29 -11.96
N HIS A 340 31.44 -56.32 -12.45
CA HIS A 340 30.10 -56.67 -12.00
C HIS A 340 30.16 -57.65 -10.81
N THR A 341 29.36 -57.44 -9.77
CA THR A 341 29.26 -58.36 -8.63
C THR A 341 27.82 -58.46 -8.18
N GLU A 342 27.24 -59.65 -8.31
CA GLU A 342 25.93 -59.98 -7.81
C GLU A 342 26.04 -60.90 -6.60
N LYS A 343 25.43 -60.53 -5.48
CA LYS A 343 25.41 -61.33 -4.25
C LYS A 343 23.97 -61.61 -3.86
N VAL A 344 23.55 -62.86 -3.96
CA VAL A 344 22.18 -63.29 -3.65
C VAL A 344 22.22 -64.24 -2.47
N LYS A 345 21.57 -63.86 -1.36
CA LYS A 345 21.44 -64.73 -0.17
C LYS A 345 20.38 -65.83 -0.37
N GLY A 346 19.33 -65.50 -1.10
CA GLY A 346 18.24 -66.42 -1.44
C GLY A 346 18.56 -67.25 -2.68
N LYS A 347 17.50 -67.80 -3.29
CA LYS A 347 17.60 -68.52 -4.56
C LYS A 347 17.98 -67.56 -5.68
N TYR A 348 19.07 -67.86 -6.39
CA TYR A 348 19.40 -67.24 -7.67
C TYR A 348 18.97 -68.17 -8.80
N THR A 349 18.27 -67.66 -9.81
CA THR A 349 17.79 -68.46 -10.94
C THR A 349 17.98 -67.68 -12.23
N VAL A 350 18.76 -68.25 -13.13
CA VAL A 350 18.92 -67.77 -14.50
C VAL A 350 18.28 -68.82 -15.41
N LYS A 351 17.26 -68.44 -16.17
CA LYS A 351 16.54 -69.31 -17.09
C LYS A 351 16.49 -68.65 -18.46
N GLY A 352 17.02 -69.33 -19.47
CA GLY A 352 16.78 -69.01 -20.87
C GLY A 352 15.88 -70.07 -21.46
N ASP A 353 14.76 -69.67 -22.07
CA ASP A 353 13.83 -70.62 -22.70
C ASP A 353 14.39 -71.17 -24.03
N ALA A 354 15.19 -70.39 -24.75
CA ALA A 354 15.86 -70.81 -25.98
C ALA A 354 17.29 -71.34 -25.73
N SER A 355 18.17 -70.49 -25.18
CA SER A 355 19.56 -70.84 -24.90
C SER A 355 20.14 -69.98 -23.79
N LEU A 356 21.09 -70.53 -23.02
CA LEU A 356 21.92 -69.80 -22.08
C LEU A 356 23.39 -69.91 -22.50
N LEU A 357 24.00 -68.79 -22.90
CA LEU A 357 25.43 -68.72 -23.25
C LEU A 357 26.21 -68.09 -22.10
N LEU A 358 27.17 -68.83 -21.56
CA LEU A 358 28.20 -68.31 -20.65
C LEU A 358 29.53 -68.35 -21.40
N GLN A 359 30.11 -67.19 -21.66
CA GLN A 359 31.38 -67.05 -22.37
C GLN A 359 32.30 -66.11 -21.61
N ALA A 360 33.56 -66.51 -21.44
CA ALA A 360 34.62 -65.69 -20.88
C ALA A 360 35.87 -65.82 -21.74
N ALA A 361 36.68 -64.77 -21.79
CA ALA A 361 37.92 -64.77 -22.57
C ALA A 361 39.04 -65.62 -21.94
N ASP A 362 39.02 -65.80 -20.62
CA ASP A 362 40.08 -66.51 -19.89
C ASP A 362 39.60 -67.80 -19.23
N GLU A 363 38.64 -67.71 -18.31
CA GLU A 363 38.07 -68.88 -17.65
C GLU A 363 36.61 -68.70 -17.21
N ILE A 364 35.90 -69.83 -17.10
CA ILE A 364 34.60 -69.95 -16.44
C ILE A 364 34.75 -70.94 -15.30
N VAL A 365 34.38 -70.54 -14.08
CA VAL A 365 34.45 -71.38 -12.87
C VAL A 365 33.08 -71.50 -12.24
N LEU A 366 32.52 -72.71 -12.25
CA LEU A 366 31.34 -73.08 -11.48
C LEU A 366 31.82 -73.75 -10.20
N LYS A 367 31.59 -73.15 -9.03
CA LYS A 367 32.12 -73.64 -7.75
C LYS A 367 31.05 -73.71 -6.67
N THR A 368 31.07 -74.79 -5.91
CA THR A 368 30.25 -74.98 -4.71
C THR A 368 31.11 -75.60 -3.62
N GLY A 369 31.44 -74.84 -2.58
CA GLY A 369 32.36 -75.29 -1.53
C GLY A 369 33.72 -75.73 -2.11
N ALA A 370 34.08 -77.00 -1.89
CA ALA A 370 35.31 -77.60 -2.40
C ALA A 370 35.19 -78.16 -3.83
N SER A 371 33.99 -78.30 -4.37
CA SER A 371 33.73 -78.83 -5.71
C SER A 371 33.73 -77.73 -6.77
N SER A 372 34.28 -78.00 -7.95
CA SER A 372 34.30 -77.04 -9.06
C SER A 372 34.34 -77.69 -10.44
N ILE A 373 33.77 -76.98 -11.42
CA ILE A 373 33.99 -77.19 -12.86
C ILE A 373 34.65 -75.93 -13.40
N THR A 374 35.84 -76.06 -13.98
CA THR A 374 36.61 -74.95 -14.55
C THR A 374 36.83 -75.18 -16.03
N LEU A 375 36.45 -74.23 -16.87
CA LEU A 375 36.73 -74.20 -18.30
C LEU A 375 37.76 -73.10 -18.55
N LYS A 376 38.86 -73.41 -19.21
CA LYS A 376 39.91 -72.43 -19.53
C LYS A 376 40.01 -72.16 -21.03
N LYS A 377 40.54 -71.00 -21.39
CA LYS A 377 40.84 -70.64 -22.79
C LYS A 377 41.77 -71.61 -23.51
N SER A 378 42.58 -72.38 -22.77
CA SER A 378 43.44 -73.43 -23.32
C SER A 378 42.66 -74.65 -23.84
N GLY A 379 41.35 -74.72 -23.59
CA GLY A 379 40.51 -75.89 -23.84
C GLY A 379 40.51 -76.90 -22.68
N GLU A 380 41.26 -76.64 -21.60
CA GLU A 380 41.24 -77.48 -20.40
C GLU A 380 39.88 -77.38 -19.71
N ILE A 381 39.23 -78.53 -19.50
CA ILE A 381 38.06 -78.67 -18.63
C ILE A 381 38.48 -79.46 -17.40
N LYS A 382 38.45 -78.83 -16.24
CA LYS A 382 38.83 -79.44 -14.96
C LYS A 382 37.61 -79.61 -14.07
N ILE A 383 37.31 -80.85 -13.71
CA ILE A 383 36.27 -81.20 -12.76
C ILE A 383 36.95 -81.67 -11.47
N LYS A 384 36.61 -81.04 -10.34
CA LYS A 384 37.17 -81.35 -9.01
C LYS A 384 36.04 -81.54 -8.01
N GLY A 385 36.14 -82.56 -7.18
CA GLY A 385 35.24 -82.81 -6.06
C GLY A 385 35.76 -83.96 -5.20
N ASN A 386 35.23 -84.11 -3.98
CA ASN A 386 35.56 -85.25 -3.13
C ASN A 386 35.04 -86.56 -3.72
N ASN A 387 33.81 -86.52 -4.24
CA ASN A 387 33.16 -87.58 -4.98
C ASN A 387 32.72 -87.01 -6.32
N ILE A 388 33.14 -87.64 -7.42
CA ILE A 388 32.66 -87.35 -8.76
C ILE A 388 31.97 -88.61 -9.25
N THR A 389 30.67 -88.50 -9.53
CA THR A 389 29.85 -89.59 -10.05
C THR A 389 29.41 -89.21 -11.46
N VAL A 390 29.72 -90.06 -12.43
CA VAL A 390 29.32 -89.91 -13.83
C VAL A 390 28.46 -91.11 -14.20
N GLU A 391 27.16 -90.88 -14.36
CA GLU A 391 26.19 -91.92 -14.69
C GLU A 391 25.63 -91.65 -16.10
N ALA A 392 25.67 -92.66 -16.96
CA ALA A 392 25.07 -92.63 -18.29
C ALA A 392 24.12 -93.83 -18.45
N THR A 393 22.89 -93.60 -18.91
CA THR A 393 21.86 -94.63 -19.04
C THR A 393 21.94 -95.42 -20.34
N THR A 394 22.46 -94.82 -21.41
CA THR A 394 22.60 -95.46 -22.74
C THR A 394 24.04 -95.83 -23.05
N SER A 395 24.96 -94.86 -23.02
CA SER A 395 26.38 -95.12 -23.24
C SER A 395 27.24 -93.97 -22.72
N LEU A 396 28.37 -94.29 -22.10
CA LEU A 396 29.46 -93.36 -21.87
C LEU A 396 30.54 -93.61 -22.93
N LYS A 397 30.95 -92.59 -23.68
CA LYS A 397 32.01 -92.69 -24.70
C LYS A 397 33.15 -91.74 -24.34
N GLU A 398 34.32 -92.29 -24.10
CA GLU A 398 35.55 -91.53 -23.86
C GLU A 398 36.48 -91.73 -25.06
N LYS A 399 36.88 -90.63 -25.71
CA LYS A 399 37.78 -90.66 -26.87
C LYS A 399 38.81 -89.56 -26.73
N ALA A 400 40.08 -89.93 -26.61
CA ALA A 400 41.20 -89.02 -26.55
C ALA A 400 42.45 -89.71 -27.14
N LEU A 401 43.51 -88.94 -27.41
CA LEU A 401 44.83 -89.51 -27.74
C LEU A 401 45.34 -90.41 -26.61
N THR A 402 45.07 -90.03 -25.36
CA THR A 402 45.41 -90.78 -24.17
C THR A 402 44.28 -90.67 -23.17
N ILE A 403 43.83 -91.81 -22.65
CA ILE A 403 42.97 -91.88 -21.46
C ILE A 403 43.80 -92.52 -20.36
N LYS A 404 43.93 -91.82 -19.22
CA LYS A 404 44.66 -92.30 -18.06
C LYS A 404 43.68 -92.44 -16.90
N SER A 405 43.43 -93.68 -16.47
CA SER A 405 42.56 -93.99 -15.35
C SER A 405 43.39 -94.59 -14.22
N GLU A 406 43.56 -93.82 -13.14
CA GLU A 406 44.40 -94.18 -12.00
C GLU A 406 43.58 -94.10 -10.70
N ALA A 407 43.65 -95.16 -9.90
CA ALA A 407 43.04 -95.21 -8.57
C ALA A 407 44.06 -95.77 -7.58
N SER A 408 44.17 -95.16 -6.40
CA SER A 408 45.14 -95.57 -5.38
C SER A 408 44.75 -96.87 -4.66
N THR A 409 43.46 -97.17 -4.56
CA THR A 409 42.93 -98.38 -3.91
C THR A 409 42.44 -99.40 -4.92
N SER A 410 41.48 -99.04 -5.76
CA SER A 410 40.92 -99.96 -6.76
C SER A 410 40.35 -99.19 -7.93
N ASN A 411 40.72 -99.60 -9.15
CA ASN A 411 40.04 -99.20 -10.37
C ASN A 411 39.19 -100.38 -10.84
N THR A 412 37.86 -100.26 -10.77
CA THR A 412 36.94 -101.36 -11.10
C THR A 412 36.20 -101.04 -12.40
N VAL A 413 36.44 -101.85 -13.42
CA VAL A 413 35.66 -101.86 -14.67
C VAL A 413 34.82 -103.12 -14.67
N LYS A 414 33.48 -102.97 -14.70
CA LYS A 414 32.54 -104.09 -14.63
C LYS A 414 31.43 -103.91 -15.64
N GLY A 415 31.12 -104.98 -16.38
CA GLY A 415 30.02 -105.05 -17.33
C GLY A 415 29.73 -106.49 -17.70
N THR A 416 28.57 -106.75 -18.31
CA THR A 416 28.20 -108.08 -18.84
C THR A 416 29.22 -108.57 -19.88
N MET A 417 29.82 -107.63 -20.61
CA MET A 417 30.98 -107.82 -21.47
C MET A 417 31.87 -106.59 -21.31
N VAL A 418 33.16 -106.81 -21.07
CA VAL A 418 34.19 -105.76 -21.08
C VAL A 418 35.14 -106.09 -22.21
N THR A 419 35.14 -105.28 -23.26
CA THR A 419 36.06 -105.44 -24.40
C THR A 419 37.18 -104.43 -24.27
N VAL A 420 38.42 -104.93 -24.20
CA VAL A 420 39.62 -104.10 -24.24
C VAL A 420 40.38 -104.46 -25.51
N ASP A 421 40.31 -103.57 -26.49
CA ASP A 421 40.92 -103.78 -27.80
C ASP A 421 42.10 -102.80 -28.00
N ALA A 422 43.22 -103.30 -28.48
CA ALA A 422 44.44 -102.53 -28.71
C ALA A 422 45.02 -102.87 -30.08
N ALA A 423 45.25 -101.86 -30.92
CA ALA A 423 45.71 -102.05 -32.30
C ALA A 423 47.12 -102.66 -32.44
N THR A 424 47.93 -102.62 -31.38
CA THR A 424 49.28 -103.19 -31.36
C THR A 424 49.51 -104.06 -30.13
N ILE A 425 49.56 -103.46 -28.93
CA ILE A 425 49.88 -104.17 -27.69
C ILE A 425 48.97 -103.69 -26.57
N ASN A 426 48.30 -104.63 -25.90
CA ASN A 426 47.64 -104.39 -24.62
C ASN A 426 48.57 -104.86 -23.48
N ASN A 427 49.12 -103.91 -22.72
CA ASN A 427 50.02 -104.21 -21.60
C ASN A 427 49.23 -104.21 -20.29
N VAL A 428 48.98 -105.41 -19.75
CA VAL A 428 48.43 -105.59 -18.39
C VAL A 428 49.58 -105.94 -17.46
N LYS A 429 49.85 -105.09 -16.47
CA LYS A 429 50.94 -105.26 -15.50
C LYS A 429 50.41 -105.13 -14.07
N GLY A 430 50.80 -106.05 -13.20
CA GLY A 430 50.45 -106.06 -11.78
C GLY A 430 51.12 -107.22 -11.05
N ALA A 431 51.21 -107.15 -9.72
CA ALA A 431 51.79 -108.22 -8.90
C ALA A 431 51.00 -109.54 -9.01
N LEU A 432 49.71 -109.45 -9.33
CA LEU A 432 48.83 -110.59 -9.61
C LEU A 432 47.84 -110.19 -10.72
N VAL A 433 47.79 -110.95 -11.79
CA VAL A 433 46.79 -110.83 -12.85
C VAL A 433 46.04 -112.15 -12.91
N LYS A 434 44.74 -112.14 -12.57
CA LYS A 434 43.89 -113.33 -12.60
C LYS A 434 42.92 -113.21 -13.77
N ILE A 435 43.12 -114.05 -14.78
CA ILE A 435 42.20 -114.23 -15.91
C ILE A 435 41.53 -115.57 -15.66
N ASN A 436 40.20 -115.56 -15.51
CA ASN A 436 39.41 -116.76 -15.31
C ASN A 436 38.73 -117.18 -16.61
#